data_AF-A0AAV1E7G4-F1
#
_entry.id   AF-A0AAV1E7G4-F1
#
_cell.length_a   1.000
_cell.length_b   1.000
_cell.length_c   1.000
_cell.angle_alpha   90.00
_cell.angle_beta   90.00
_cell.angle_gamma   90.00
#
_symmetry.space_group_name_H-M   'P 1'
#
loop_
_entity.id
_entity.type
_entity.pdbx_description
1 polymer ?
#
loop_
_entity_poly.entity_id
_entity_poly.type
_entity_poly.pdbx_seq_one_letter_code
_entity_poly.pdbx_strand_id
1 'polypeptide(L)'
;MACKECGTGTSAIYQQDFKCNKWSLKQSATNPNWHSRCRLRANIHDESGSIQASIFGSIAEKILGFTATEVVENPKKINLKEIHELLENKTFLLQLRG
;
A
#
# COMPACT_ATOMS: atom_id res chain seq x y z
N MET A 1 8.45 0.78 3.21
CA MET A 1 9.11 0.30 1.97
C MET A 1 8.83 -1.18 1.76
N ALA A 2 9.02 -1.71 0.55
CA ALA A 2 8.85 -3.14 0.28
C ALA A 2 9.94 -3.67 -0.66
N CYS A 3 10.30 -4.94 -0.51
CA CYS A 3 11.14 -5.64 -1.47
C CYS A 3 10.38 -5.79 -2.79
N LYS A 4 10.95 -5.32 -3.91
CA LYS A 4 10.35 -5.48 -5.25
C LYS A 4 9.92 -6.90 -5.57
N GLU A 5 10.82 -7.84 -5.35
CA GLU A 5 10.66 -9.19 -5.85
C GLU A 5 9.53 -9.94 -5.06
N CYS A 6 9.37 -9.70 -3.73
CA CYS A 6 8.46 -10.49 -2.87
C CYS A 6 7.34 -9.66 -2.27
N GLY A 7 7.39 -8.34 -2.42
CA GLY A 7 6.45 -7.41 -1.81
C GLY A 7 6.51 -7.33 -0.27
N THR A 8 7.46 -8.02 0.38
CA THR A 8 7.58 -7.99 1.85
C THR A 8 7.93 -6.58 2.32
N GLY A 9 7.10 -6.04 3.22
CA GLY A 9 7.32 -4.74 3.84
C GLY A 9 8.61 -4.72 4.65
N THR A 10 9.31 -3.58 4.62
CA THR A 10 10.56 -3.34 5.34
C THR A 10 10.45 -2.07 6.16
N SER A 11 11.25 -2.02 7.23
CA SER A 11 11.50 -0.82 8.04
C SER A 11 12.54 0.12 7.42
N ALA A 12 12.94 -0.12 6.17
CA ALA A 12 13.92 0.70 5.47
C ALA A 12 13.38 2.12 5.26
N ILE A 13 14.28 3.10 5.43
CA ILE A 13 14.00 4.52 5.21
C ILE A 13 13.94 4.81 3.71
N TYR A 14 13.13 5.80 3.33
CA TYR A 14 13.05 6.28 1.95
C TYR A 14 14.45 6.66 1.43
N GLN A 15 14.80 6.20 0.22
CA GLN A 15 16.13 6.38 -0.40
C GLN A 15 17.32 5.85 0.42
N GLN A 16 17.14 4.79 1.22
CA GLN A 16 18.25 4.06 1.82
C GLN A 16 18.35 2.62 1.32
N ASP A 17 19.58 2.16 1.14
CA ASP A 17 19.88 0.77 0.83
C ASP A 17 19.36 -0.14 1.95
N PHE A 18 18.77 -1.28 1.58
CA PHE A 18 18.32 -2.26 2.55
C PHE A 18 18.51 -3.69 2.06
N LYS A 19 18.57 -4.63 2.99
CA LYS A 19 18.58 -6.06 2.70
C LYS A 19 17.18 -6.64 2.95
N CYS A 20 16.63 -7.37 1.98
CA CYS A 20 15.36 -8.04 2.16
C CYS A 20 15.49 -9.19 3.17
N ASN A 21 14.63 -9.23 4.19
CA ASN A 21 14.67 -10.29 5.22
C ASN A 21 14.30 -11.68 4.68
N LYS A 22 13.51 -11.76 3.60
CA LYS A 22 13.05 -13.03 3.04
C LYS A 22 14.08 -13.69 2.12
N TRP A 23 14.70 -12.91 1.25
CA TRP A 23 15.63 -13.45 0.24
C TRP A 23 17.07 -13.00 0.40
N SER A 24 17.37 -12.20 1.43
CA SER A 24 18.70 -11.69 1.68
C SER A 24 19.32 -10.87 0.53
N LEU A 25 18.51 -10.46 -0.45
CA LEU A 25 18.94 -9.61 -1.56
C LEU A 25 19.11 -8.16 -1.09
N LYS A 26 20.22 -7.53 -1.46
CA LYS A 26 20.43 -6.09 -1.28
C LYS A 26 19.62 -5.32 -2.32
N GLN A 27 18.86 -4.34 -1.88
CA GLN A 27 18.18 -3.38 -2.72
C GLN A 27 18.81 -2.02 -2.50
N SER A 28 19.28 -1.41 -3.58
CA SER A 28 19.90 -0.09 -3.50
C SER A 28 18.86 1.01 -3.68
N ALA A 29 19.04 2.10 -2.94
CA ALA A 29 18.26 3.33 -3.00
C ALA A 29 18.31 4.02 -4.36
N THR A 30 19.41 3.85 -5.09
CA THR A 30 19.61 4.43 -6.44
C THR A 30 19.11 3.50 -7.54
N ASN A 31 18.63 2.30 -7.19
CA ASN A 31 18.16 1.33 -8.16
C ASN A 31 16.72 1.65 -8.57
N PRO A 32 16.36 1.68 -9.86
CA PRO A 32 14.96 1.78 -10.31
C PRO A 32 14.08 0.60 -9.84
N ASN A 33 14.68 -0.45 -9.26
CA ASN A 33 13.99 -1.57 -8.63
C ASN A 33 13.47 -1.26 -7.21
N TRP A 34 13.55 -0.01 -6.77
CA TRP A 34 12.99 0.47 -5.52
C TRP A 34 11.46 0.57 -5.65
N HIS A 35 10.68 -0.06 -4.76
CA HIS A 35 9.23 -0.13 -4.93
C HIS A 35 8.45 0.28 -3.66
N SER A 36 7.84 1.46 -3.74
CA SER A 36 6.78 1.86 -2.81
C SER A 36 5.53 1.03 -3.11
N ARG A 37 4.82 0.59 -2.06
CA ARG A 37 3.53 -0.11 -2.20
C ARG A 37 2.54 0.43 -1.19
N CYS A 38 1.29 0.61 -1.61
CA CYS A 38 0.23 1.03 -0.70
C CYS A 38 -0.15 -0.11 0.26
N ARG A 39 -0.41 0.26 1.51
CA ARG A 39 -1.08 -0.57 2.51
C ARG A 39 -2.26 0.22 3.05
N LEU A 40 -3.46 -0.19 2.65
CA LEU A 40 -4.71 0.37 3.14
C LEU A 40 -5.19 -0.47 4.32
N ARG A 41 -5.36 0.14 5.49
CA ARG A 41 -6.09 -0.47 6.61
C ARG A 41 -7.50 0.09 6.57
N ALA A 42 -8.49 -0.78 6.49
CA ALA A 42 -9.88 -0.39 6.40
C ALA A 42 -10.71 -1.18 7.41
N ASN A 43 -11.67 -0.49 8.02
CA ASN A 43 -12.79 -1.13 8.70
C ASN A 43 -13.89 -1.32 7.66
N ILE A 44 -14.20 -2.58 7.38
CA ILE A 44 -15.18 -2.97 6.37
C ILE A 44 -16.39 -3.46 7.13
N HIS A 45 -17.56 -2.95 6.78
CA HIS A 45 -18.80 -3.29 7.46
C HIS A 45 -19.84 -3.80 6.47
N ASP A 46 -20.65 -4.74 6.93
CA ASP A 46 -21.85 -5.21 6.26
C ASP A 46 -22.97 -5.39 7.30
N GLU A 47 -24.07 -6.01 6.90
CA GLU A 47 -25.21 -6.32 7.76
C GLU A 47 -24.89 -7.28 8.91
N SER A 48 -23.79 -8.04 8.83
CA SER A 48 -23.37 -9.01 9.84
C SER A 48 -22.39 -8.44 10.86
N GLY A 49 -21.76 -7.29 10.57
CA GLY A 49 -20.87 -6.61 11.50
C GLY A 49 -19.74 -5.88 10.82
N SER A 50 -18.59 -5.78 11.51
CA SER A 50 -17.41 -5.10 11.00
C SER A 50 -16.16 -5.96 11.16
N ILE A 51 -15.32 -5.94 10.13
CA ILE A 51 -14.00 -6.58 10.14
C ILE A 51 -12.93 -5.53 9.87
N GLN A 52 -11.77 -5.72 10.48
CA GLN A 52 -10.58 -4.95 10.14
C GLN A 52 -9.76 -5.72 9.11
N ALA A 53 -9.54 -5.11 7.95
CA ALA A 53 -8.77 -5.70 6.86
C ALA A 53 -7.53 -4.86 6.53
N SER A 54 -6.46 -5.53 6.14
CA SER A 54 -5.32 -4.89 5.47
C SER A 54 -5.32 -5.27 3.99
N ILE A 55 -5.40 -4.27 3.12
CA ILE A 55 -5.36 -4.41 1.67
C ILE A 55 -4.00 -3.90 1.20
N PHE A 56 -3.34 -4.65 0.32
CA PHE A 56 -1.94 -4.41 -0.03
C PHE A 56 -1.73 -4.24 -1.53
N GLY A 57 -0.72 -3.44 -1.89
CA GLY A 57 -0.19 -3.37 -3.24
C GLY A 57 -1.19 -2.81 -4.25
N SER A 58 -1.24 -3.43 -5.43
CA SER A 58 -2.06 -2.96 -6.56
C SER A 58 -3.56 -2.92 -6.24
N ILE A 59 -4.05 -3.81 -5.37
CA ILE A 59 -5.45 -3.76 -4.93
C ILE A 59 -5.70 -2.50 -4.10
N ALA A 60 -4.80 -2.17 -3.18
CA ALA A 60 -4.91 -0.94 -2.38
C ALA A 60 -4.82 0.29 -3.28
N GLU A 61 -3.90 0.31 -4.25
CA GLU A 61 -3.75 1.40 -5.21
C GLU A 61 -5.00 1.59 -6.07
N LYS A 62 -5.63 0.49 -6.52
CA LYS A 62 -6.90 0.55 -7.26
C LYS A 62 -8.05 1.13 -6.44
N ILE A 63 -8.11 0.81 -5.14
CA ILE A 63 -9.13 1.37 -4.24
C ILE A 63 -8.88 2.86 -4.01
N LEU A 64 -7.61 3.21 -3.76
CA LEU A 64 -7.18 4.57 -3.43
C LEU A 64 -7.16 5.53 -4.64
N GLY A 65 -7.05 5.01 -5.86
CA GLY A 65 -7.01 5.80 -7.10
C GLY A 65 -5.63 6.40 -7.40
N PHE A 66 -4.59 5.98 -6.70
CA PHE A 66 -3.21 6.41 -6.90
C PHE A 66 -2.24 5.30 -6.53
N THR A 67 -1.05 5.36 -7.12
CA THR A 67 0.08 4.48 -6.82
C THR A 67 0.90 5.00 -5.65
N ALA A 68 1.59 4.11 -4.95
CA ALA A 68 2.48 4.52 -3.87
C ALA A 68 3.65 5.40 -4.35
N THR A 69 4.07 5.26 -5.61
CA THR A 69 5.08 6.10 -6.23
C THR A 69 4.60 7.54 -6.39
N GLU A 70 3.38 7.75 -6.87
CA GLU A 70 2.79 9.08 -7.02
C GLU A 70 2.71 9.85 -5.69
N VAL A 71 2.38 9.15 -4.60
CA VAL A 71 2.37 9.72 -3.23
C VAL A 71 3.75 10.22 -2.83
N VAL A 72 4.77 9.44 -3.13
CA VAL A 72 6.14 9.65 -2.68
C VAL A 72 6.81 10.75 -3.50
N GLU A 73 6.56 10.79 -4.81
CA GLU A 73 7.10 11.82 -5.71
C GLU A 73 6.36 13.15 -5.57
N ASN A 74 5.04 13.13 -5.31
CA ASN A 74 4.25 14.34 -5.19
C ASN A 74 3.15 14.23 -4.13
N PRO A 75 3.52 14.30 -2.83
CA PRO A 75 2.55 14.13 -1.74
C PRO A 75 1.46 15.19 -1.71
N LYS A 76 1.72 16.37 -2.30
CA LYS A 76 0.75 17.49 -2.35
C LYS A 76 -0.39 17.27 -3.34
N LYS A 77 -0.25 16.33 -4.30
CA LYS A 77 -1.31 16.01 -5.27
C LYS A 77 -2.43 15.16 -4.68
N ILE A 78 -2.24 14.58 -3.50
CA ILE A 78 -3.18 13.65 -2.90
C ILE A 78 -4.03 14.35 -1.85
N ASN A 79 -5.32 14.45 -2.12
CA ASN A 79 -6.30 14.99 -1.19
C ASN A 79 -6.90 13.86 -0.34
N LEU A 80 -6.28 13.57 0.80
CA LEU A 80 -6.71 12.50 1.68
C LEU A 80 -8.17 12.67 2.14
N LYS A 81 -8.64 13.90 2.35
CA LYS A 81 -10.02 14.17 2.78
C LYS A 81 -11.03 13.68 1.74
N GLU A 82 -10.81 14.03 0.48
CA GLU A 82 -11.66 13.63 -0.64
C GLU A 82 -11.64 12.10 -0.84
N ILE A 83 -10.48 11.46 -0.67
CA ILE A 83 -10.36 10.00 -0.73
C ILE A 83 -11.16 9.34 0.39
N HIS A 84 -11.09 9.87 1.62
CA HIS A 84 -11.86 9.36 2.75
C HIS A 84 -13.37 9.45 2.49
N GLU A 85 -13.85 10.61 2.05
CA GLU A 85 -15.27 10.84 1.72
C GLU A 85 -15.75 9.92 0.59
N LEU A 86 -14.90 9.68 -0.42
CA LEU A 86 -15.21 8.79 -1.54
C LEU A 86 -15.27 7.32 -1.11
N LEU A 87 -14.42 6.89 -0.18
CA LEU A 87 -14.36 5.50 0.28
C LEU A 87 -15.42 5.16 1.32
N GLU A 88 -15.84 6.12 2.13
CA GLU A 88 -16.85 5.92 3.19
C GLU A 88 -18.19 5.42 2.64
N ASN A 89 -18.55 5.86 1.44
CA ASN A 89 -19.84 5.52 0.81
C ASN A 89 -19.72 4.42 -0.28
N LYS A 90 -18.58 3.73 -0.36
CA LYS A 90 -18.29 2.83 -1.48
C LYS A 90 -18.40 1.37 -1.07
N THR A 91 -19.21 0.63 -1.82
CA THR A 91 -19.37 -0.82 -1.64
C THR A 91 -18.40 -1.58 -2.54
N PHE A 92 -17.85 -2.67 -2.02
CA PHE A 92 -16.92 -3.53 -2.74
C PHE A 92 -17.30 -5.00 -2.55
N LEU A 93 -17.07 -5.80 -3.60
CA LEU A 93 -17.03 -7.26 -3.47
C LEU A 93 -15.60 -7.65 -3.10
N LEU A 94 -15.46 -8.39 -2.00
CA LEU A 94 -14.16 -8.72 -1.43
C LEU A 94 -13.99 -10.23 -1.35
N GLN A 95 -12.85 -10.72 -1.82
CA GLN A 95 -12.40 -12.07 -1.53
C GLN A 95 -11.38 -12.01 -0.39
N LEU A 96 -11.82 -12.43 0.80
CA LEU A 96 -10.95 -12.49 1.97
C LEU A 96 -10.12 -13.78 1.94
N ARG A 97 -8.85 -13.68 2.36
CA ARG A 97 -8.00 -14.84 2.63
C ARG A 97 -7.52 -14.72 4.09
N GLY A 98 -7.76 -15.77 4.87
CA GLY A 98 -7.26 -15.93 6.23
C GLY A 98 -5.81 -16.40 6.26
#